data_AF-A0A1Q7IDE3-F1
#
_entry.id   AF-A0A1Q7IDE3-F1
#
_cell.length_a   1.000
_cell.length_b   1.000
_cell.length_c   1.000
_cell.angle_alpha   90.00
_cell.angle_beta   90.00
_cell.angle_gamma   90.00
#
_symmetry.space_group_name_H-M   'P 1'
#
loop_
_entity.id
_entity.type
_entity.pdbx_description
1 polymer ?
#
loop_
_entity_poly.entity_id
_entity_poly.type
_entity_poly.pdbx_seq_one_letter_code
_entity_poly.pdbx_strand_id
1 'polypeptide(L)'
;MRRSDVARWRMICLVSLGLFLGLGIAVYASGILPGDLLVRQFLLGSDGGMVRKLARWANYGGRVHVLLPAAILLFVLSSVARRHWRVWCAVLIGSSLIQHAVKFMVGRSRPSGSSLGFPSGHTTAATTFAVVLIYIASRERISRGQRWIVDALAIFLMLAVGWARVMRHAHWPSDVLGGFLLGIGCAAAAAWWASSHPQAAPESQCLVDSERSRLMMPTTSRS
;
A
#
# COMPACT_ATOMS: atom_id res chain seq x y z
N MET A 1 -4.97 4.08 23.01
CA MET A 1 -4.42 4.04 21.62
C MET A 1 -4.48 5.46 21.05
N ARG A 2 -3.39 6.01 20.49
CA ARG A 2 -3.21 7.48 20.35
C ARG A 2 -4.03 8.06 19.19
N ARG A 3 -4.86 9.08 19.45
CA ARG A 3 -5.58 9.92 18.45
C ARG A 3 -4.70 10.37 17.28
N SER A 4 -3.38 10.49 17.51
CA SER A 4 -2.38 10.83 16.50
C SER A 4 -2.30 9.84 15.34
N ASP A 5 -2.57 8.54 15.55
CA ASP A 5 -2.47 7.54 14.48
C ASP A 5 -3.59 7.68 13.45
N VAL A 6 -4.82 7.90 13.92
CA VAL A 6 -5.99 8.13 13.08
C VAL A 6 -5.79 9.40 12.25
N ALA A 7 -5.34 10.48 12.90
CA ALA A 7 -5.07 11.75 12.22
C ALA A 7 -3.99 11.61 11.13
N ARG A 8 -2.93 10.83 11.41
CA ARG A 8 -1.84 10.57 10.45
C ARG A 8 -2.33 9.81 9.22
N TRP A 9 -3.03 8.70 9.38
CA TRP A 9 -3.52 7.92 8.24
C TRP A 9 -4.56 8.68 7.41
N ARG A 10 -5.42 9.46 8.07
CA ARG A 10 -6.34 10.39 7.41
C ARG A 10 -5.58 11.42 6.56
N MET A 11 -4.56 12.06 7.13
CA MET A 11 -3.75 13.06 6.42
C MET A 11 -3.07 12.45 5.20
N ILE A 12 -2.41 11.29 5.35
CA ILE A 12 -1.76 10.59 4.23
C ILE A 12 -2.78 10.28 3.14
N CYS A 13 -3.95 9.74 3.49
CA CYS A 13 -5.02 9.45 2.55
C CYS A 13 -5.46 10.69 1.75
N LEU A 14 -5.73 11.81 2.43
CA LEU A 14 -6.22 13.03 1.80
C LEU A 14 -5.16 13.69 0.92
N VAL A 15 -3.91 13.75 1.39
CA VAL A 15 -2.79 14.30 0.61
C VAL A 15 -2.54 13.45 -0.64
N SER A 16 -2.46 12.12 -0.50
CA SER A 16 -2.27 11.23 -1.65
C SER A 16 -3.42 11.31 -2.65
N LEU A 17 -4.66 11.42 -2.18
CA LEU A 17 -5.83 11.62 -3.05
C LEU A 17 -5.74 12.94 -3.81
N GLY A 18 -5.46 14.05 -3.13
CA GLY A 18 -5.33 15.37 -3.75
C GLY A 18 -4.22 15.41 -4.81
N LEU A 19 -3.05 14.86 -4.48
CA LEU A 19 -1.93 14.73 -5.43
C LEU A 19 -2.27 13.82 -6.62
N PHE A 20 -2.97 12.71 -6.37
CA PHE A 20 -3.39 11.79 -7.43
C PHE A 20 -4.37 12.46 -8.41
N LEU A 21 -5.36 13.18 -7.89
CA LEU A 21 -6.34 13.90 -8.71
C LEU A 21 -5.67 15.02 -9.51
N GLY A 22 -4.81 15.82 -8.87
CA GLY A 22 -4.05 16.88 -9.56
C GLY A 22 -3.17 16.32 -10.68
N LEU A 23 -2.44 15.22 -10.41
CA LEU A 23 -1.63 14.55 -11.43
C LEU A 23 -2.49 13.96 -12.54
N GLY A 24 -3.62 13.33 -12.20
CA GLY A 24 -4.56 12.75 -13.15
C GLY A 24 -5.14 13.80 -14.11
N ILE A 25 -5.53 14.97 -13.60
CA ILE A 25 -5.99 16.11 -14.40
C ILE A 25 -4.87 16.61 -15.31
N ALA A 26 -3.66 16.79 -14.79
CA ALA A 26 -2.53 17.25 -15.59
C ALA A 26 -2.20 16.28 -16.74
N VAL A 27 -2.23 14.97 -16.46
CA VAL A 27 -2.02 13.90 -17.45
C VAL A 27 -3.15 13.87 -18.47
N TYR A 28 -4.41 14.00 -18.04
CA TYR A 28 -5.56 14.02 -18.93
C TYR A 28 -5.52 15.23 -19.89
N ALA A 29 -5.15 16.41 -19.37
CA ALA A 29 -5.11 17.64 -20.16
C ALA A 29 -3.89 17.72 -21.10
N SER A 30 -2.72 17.26 -20.65
CA SER A 30 -1.44 17.48 -21.37
C SER A 30 -0.93 16.23 -22.11
N GLY A 31 -1.44 15.04 -21.79
CA GLY A 31 -0.96 13.78 -22.33
C GLY A 31 0.41 13.37 -21.79
N ILE A 32 1.49 13.94 -22.33
CA ILE A 32 2.87 13.68 -21.91
C ILE A 32 3.38 14.88 -21.12
N LEU A 33 3.77 14.66 -19.86
CA LEU A 33 4.29 15.75 -19.03
C LEU A 33 5.77 15.98 -19.34
N PRO A 34 6.29 17.22 -19.27
CA PRO A 34 7.72 17.49 -19.47
C PRO A 34 8.61 16.64 -18.55
N GLY A 35 8.18 16.44 -17.30
CA GLY A 35 8.88 15.58 -16.33
C GLY A 35 8.96 14.11 -16.74
N ASP A 36 8.03 13.61 -17.56
CA ASP A 36 8.10 12.23 -18.06
C ASP A 36 9.29 12.01 -18.96
N LEU A 37 9.60 12.98 -19.83
CA LEU A 37 10.73 12.91 -20.75
C LEU A 37 12.04 13.00 -19.99
N LEU A 38 12.17 13.98 -19.08
CA LEU A 38 13.36 14.19 -18.28
C LEU A 38 13.74 12.96 -17.45
N VAL A 39 12.78 12.47 -16.65
CA VAL A 39 13.02 11.31 -15.78
C VAL A 39 13.29 10.06 -16.60
N ARG A 40 12.55 9.85 -17.70
CA ARG A 40 12.76 8.68 -18.57
C ARG A 40 14.13 8.71 -19.24
N GLN A 41 14.57 9.85 -19.77
CA GLN A 41 15.88 9.97 -20.42
C GLN A 41 17.01 9.70 -19.42
N PHE A 42 16.95 10.30 -18.24
CA PHE A 42 17.91 10.05 -17.17
C PHE A 42 18.00 8.56 -16.82
N LEU A 43 16.84 7.94 -16.62
CA LEU A 43 16.72 6.54 -16.25
C LEU A 43 17.21 5.58 -17.35
N LEU A 44 16.86 5.85 -18.61
CA LEU A 44 17.28 5.02 -19.75
C LEU A 44 18.73 5.26 -20.16
N GLY A 45 19.36 6.35 -19.71
CA GLY A 45 20.80 6.57 -19.89
C GLY A 45 21.67 5.49 -19.23
N SER A 46 21.11 4.73 -18.28
CA SER A 46 21.74 3.57 -17.66
C SER A 46 21.29 2.22 -18.25
N ASP A 47 20.65 2.20 -19.43
CA ASP A 47 20.15 0.95 -20.01
C ASP A 47 21.31 0.01 -20.42
N GLY A 48 21.20 -1.25 -19.99
CA GLY A 48 22.22 -2.28 -20.18
C GLY A 48 21.65 -3.67 -19.94
N GLY A 49 22.36 -4.71 -20.39
CA GLY A 49 21.87 -6.10 -20.30
C GLY A 49 21.54 -6.54 -18.87
N MET A 50 22.34 -6.13 -17.89
CA MET A 50 22.09 -6.37 -16.47
C MET A 50 20.86 -5.60 -15.97
N VAL A 51 20.75 -4.32 -16.28
CA VAL A 51 19.63 -3.45 -15.89
C VAL A 51 18.31 -4.01 -16.42
N ARG A 52 18.27 -4.48 -17.67
CA ARG A 52 17.08 -5.15 -18.23
C ARG A 52 16.74 -6.46 -17.51
N LYS A 53 17.73 -7.26 -17.09
CA LYS A 53 17.48 -8.46 -16.27
C LYS A 53 16.90 -8.09 -14.90
N LEU A 54 17.49 -7.11 -14.22
CA LEU A 54 17.00 -6.61 -12.93
C LEU A 54 15.58 -6.04 -13.04
N ALA A 55 15.30 -5.24 -14.07
CA ALA A 55 13.96 -4.71 -14.33
C ALA A 55 12.94 -5.83 -14.62
N ARG A 56 13.34 -6.89 -15.33
CA ARG A 56 12.47 -8.06 -15.53
C ARG A 56 12.13 -8.74 -14.20
N TRP A 57 13.13 -8.95 -13.34
CA TRP A 57 12.95 -9.55 -12.02
C TRP A 57 12.09 -8.69 -11.10
N ALA A 58 12.43 -7.40 -10.94
CA ALA A 58 11.69 -6.47 -10.11
C ALA A 58 10.22 -6.33 -10.54
N ASN A 59 9.93 -6.41 -11.86
CA ASN A 59 8.56 -6.38 -12.34
C ASN A 59 7.68 -7.54 -11.81
N TYR A 60 8.25 -8.70 -11.46
CA TYR A 60 7.46 -9.80 -10.89
C TYR A 60 6.82 -9.40 -9.55
N GLY A 61 7.46 -8.53 -8.78
CA GLY A 61 6.93 -8.04 -7.50
C GLY A 61 5.60 -7.28 -7.60
N GLY A 62 5.25 -6.78 -8.79
CA GLY A 62 3.96 -6.12 -9.05
C GLY A 62 2.88 -7.04 -9.62
N ARG A 63 3.14 -8.35 -9.75
CA ARG A 63 2.19 -9.31 -10.32
C ARG A 63 1.33 -9.94 -9.22
N VAL A 64 0.06 -10.21 -9.57
CA VAL A 64 -0.88 -10.92 -8.69
C VAL A 64 -0.33 -12.28 -8.21
N HIS A 65 0.39 -12.99 -9.06
CA HIS A 65 1.00 -14.30 -8.74
C HIS A 65 2.05 -14.24 -7.62
N VAL A 66 2.62 -13.06 -7.35
CA VAL A 66 3.57 -12.86 -6.23
C VAL A 66 2.85 -12.24 -5.04
N LEU A 67 2.03 -11.21 -5.30
CA LEU A 67 1.35 -10.47 -4.25
C LEU A 67 0.26 -11.28 -3.55
N LEU A 68 -0.45 -12.16 -4.26
CA LEU A 68 -1.51 -12.99 -3.67
C LEU A 68 -0.93 -14.03 -2.69
N PRO A 69 0.07 -14.86 -3.05
CA PRO A 69 0.73 -15.72 -2.06
C PRO A 69 1.35 -14.93 -0.89
N ALA A 70 1.93 -13.77 -1.15
CA ALA A 70 2.47 -12.91 -0.08
C ALA A 70 1.36 -12.40 0.87
N ALA A 71 0.20 -12.04 0.35
CA ALA A 71 -0.96 -11.64 1.14
C ALA A 71 -1.54 -12.82 1.95
N ILE A 72 -1.58 -14.02 1.36
CA ILE A 72 -1.97 -15.25 2.06
C ILE A 72 -0.99 -15.55 3.19
N LEU A 73 0.32 -15.48 2.92
CA LEU A 73 1.36 -15.68 3.93
C LEU A 73 1.24 -14.66 5.07
N LEU A 74 1.02 -13.39 4.74
CA LEU A 74 0.78 -12.33 5.72
C LEU A 74 -0.46 -12.63 6.58
N PHE A 75 -1.54 -13.13 5.97
CA PHE A 75 -2.76 -13.54 6.69
C PHE A 75 -2.51 -14.73 7.63
N VAL A 76 -1.74 -15.73 7.20
CA VAL A 76 -1.39 -16.91 8.01
C VAL A 76 -0.47 -16.53 9.18
N LEU A 77 0.54 -15.69 8.94
CA LEU A 77 1.55 -15.36 9.95
C LEU A 77 1.13 -14.25 10.92
N SER A 78 0.33 -13.26 10.47
CA SER A 78 0.00 -12.09 11.29
C SER A 78 -1.40 -12.19 11.92
N SER A 79 -1.43 -12.12 13.25
CA SER A 79 -2.66 -12.01 14.03
C SER A 79 -3.40 -10.69 13.77
N VAL A 80 -2.66 -9.61 13.52
CA VAL A 80 -3.21 -8.31 13.16
C VAL A 80 -3.85 -8.34 11.77
N ALA A 81 -3.24 -9.03 10.80
CA ALA A 81 -3.81 -9.19 9.47
C ALA A 81 -5.18 -9.88 9.52
N ARG A 82 -5.31 -10.93 10.35
CA ARG A 82 -6.58 -11.65 10.55
C ARG A 82 -7.67 -10.79 11.18
N ARG A 83 -7.32 -9.87 12.09
CA ARG A 83 -8.28 -9.00 12.78
C ARG A 83 -9.12 -8.13 11.82
N HIS A 84 -8.51 -7.63 10.75
CA HIS A 84 -9.17 -6.76 9.77
C HIS A 84 -9.13 -7.32 8.35
N TRP A 85 -9.15 -8.65 8.20
CA TRP A 85 -8.93 -9.33 6.92
C TRP A 85 -9.86 -8.85 5.79
N ARG A 86 -11.14 -8.59 6.10
CA ARG A 86 -12.12 -8.07 5.12
C ARG A 86 -11.68 -6.73 4.54
N VAL A 87 -11.13 -5.85 5.37
CA VAL A 87 -10.65 -4.52 4.96
C VAL A 87 -9.42 -4.66 4.07
N TRP A 88 -8.50 -5.56 4.41
CA TRP A 88 -7.30 -5.82 3.61
C TRP A 88 -7.62 -6.47 2.26
N CYS A 89 -8.54 -7.44 2.22
CA CYS A 89 -9.04 -8.01 0.97
C CYS A 89 -9.73 -6.93 0.12
N ALA A 90 -10.61 -6.13 0.73
CA ALA A 90 -11.32 -5.06 0.05
C ALA A 90 -10.37 -4.02 -0.54
N VAL A 91 -9.30 -3.62 0.14
CA VAL A 91 -8.37 -2.63 -0.40
C VAL A 91 -7.47 -3.19 -1.50
N LEU A 92 -7.01 -4.44 -1.40
CA LEU A 92 -6.18 -5.07 -2.43
C LEU A 92 -6.96 -5.27 -3.75
N ILE A 93 -8.23 -5.65 -3.66
CA ILE A 93 -9.12 -5.80 -4.81
C ILE A 93 -9.59 -4.41 -5.29
N GLY A 94 -10.11 -3.61 -4.37
CA GLY A 94 -10.71 -2.30 -4.64
C GLY A 94 -9.73 -1.32 -5.26
N SER A 95 -8.46 -1.28 -4.82
CA SER A 95 -7.44 -0.45 -5.46
C SER A 95 -7.22 -0.83 -6.92
N SER A 96 -7.27 -2.12 -7.26
CA SER A 96 -7.18 -2.60 -8.64
C SER A 96 -8.40 -2.20 -9.47
N LEU A 97 -9.61 -2.25 -8.89
CA LEU A 97 -10.84 -1.81 -9.58
C LEU A 97 -10.84 -0.31 -9.85
N ILE A 98 -10.51 0.51 -8.84
CA ILE A 98 -10.39 1.96 -8.97
C ILE A 98 -9.34 2.31 -10.04
N GLN A 99 -8.19 1.63 -10.00
CA GLN A 99 -7.13 1.77 -10.98
C GLN A 99 -7.64 1.50 -12.40
N HIS A 100 -8.40 0.42 -12.62
CA HIS A 100 -9.00 0.10 -13.93
C HIS A 100 -10.01 1.16 -14.37
N ALA A 101 -10.89 1.62 -13.48
CA ALA A 101 -11.85 2.67 -13.78
C ALA A 101 -11.14 3.96 -14.25
N VAL A 102 -10.12 4.42 -13.51
CA VAL A 102 -9.34 5.61 -13.88
C VAL A 102 -8.64 5.42 -15.23
N LYS A 103 -8.14 4.21 -15.52
CA LYS A 103 -7.54 3.93 -16.83
C LYS A 103 -8.48 4.20 -18.00
N PHE A 104 -9.73 3.77 -17.88
CA PHE A 104 -10.73 4.00 -18.93
C PHE A 104 -11.10 5.48 -19.04
N MET A 105 -11.15 6.21 -17.91
CA MET A 105 -11.45 7.64 -17.91
C MET A 105 -10.32 8.48 -18.55
N VAL A 106 -9.06 8.15 -18.25
CA VAL A 106 -7.92 8.95 -18.71
C VAL A 106 -7.47 8.55 -20.12
N GLY A 107 -7.60 7.28 -20.51
CA GLY A 107 -7.34 6.83 -21.89
C GLY A 107 -5.88 6.97 -22.37
N ARG A 108 -4.93 7.28 -21.49
CA ARG A 108 -3.56 7.68 -21.87
C ARG A 108 -2.80 6.61 -22.69
N SER A 109 -2.12 7.03 -23.75
CA SER A 109 -1.18 6.19 -24.50
C SER A 109 0.15 5.96 -23.78
N ARG A 110 0.67 4.73 -23.87
CA ARG A 110 1.95 4.31 -23.29
C ARG A 110 3.12 4.62 -24.21
N PRO A 111 4.38 4.62 -23.71
CA PRO A 111 5.56 4.79 -24.55
C PRO A 111 5.68 3.77 -25.69
N SER A 112 5.11 2.56 -25.51
CA SER A 112 5.10 1.49 -26.51
C SER A 112 3.96 1.59 -27.54
N GLY A 113 3.09 2.59 -27.46
CA GLY A 113 1.96 2.79 -28.37
C GLY A 113 0.65 2.08 -27.96
N SER A 114 0.64 1.31 -26.87
CA SER A 114 -0.62 0.72 -26.33
C SER A 114 -1.42 1.73 -25.50
N SER A 115 -2.74 1.61 -25.47
CA SER A 115 -3.61 2.50 -24.69
C SER A 115 -3.68 2.11 -23.19
N LEU A 116 -4.40 2.92 -22.40
CA LEU A 116 -4.67 2.67 -20.97
C LEU A 116 -3.39 2.58 -20.11
N GLY A 117 -2.55 3.61 -20.22
CA GLY A 117 -1.28 3.78 -19.52
C GLY A 117 -1.43 4.24 -18.07
N PHE A 118 -2.20 5.30 -17.84
CA PHE A 118 -2.33 5.95 -16.52
C PHE A 118 -3.54 5.42 -15.74
N PRO A 119 -3.41 5.12 -14.43
CA PRO A 119 -2.17 4.95 -13.68
C PRO A 119 -1.59 3.52 -13.84
N SER A 120 -0.34 3.30 -13.40
CA SER A 120 0.30 1.98 -13.52
C SER A 120 -0.28 0.95 -12.54
N GLY A 121 -0.84 -0.13 -13.08
CA GLY A 121 -1.45 -1.21 -12.28
C GLY A 121 -0.46 -2.00 -11.42
N HIS A 122 0.69 -2.40 -11.97
CA HIS A 122 1.72 -3.13 -11.19
C HIS A 122 2.24 -2.28 -10.03
N THR A 123 2.49 -0.99 -10.28
CA THR A 123 2.93 -0.06 -9.24
C THR A 123 1.82 0.14 -8.19
N THR A 124 0.56 0.31 -8.61
CA THR A 124 -0.56 0.44 -7.68
C THR A 124 -0.66 -0.78 -6.76
N ALA A 125 -0.66 -1.99 -7.32
CA ALA A 125 -0.78 -3.23 -6.55
C ALA A 125 0.40 -3.43 -5.57
N ALA A 126 1.64 -3.25 -6.04
CA ALA A 126 2.83 -3.35 -5.19
C ALA A 126 2.82 -2.32 -4.06
N THR A 127 2.38 -1.09 -4.35
CA THR A 127 2.33 0.00 -3.37
C THR A 127 1.23 -0.21 -2.33
N THR A 128 0.03 -0.60 -2.76
CA THR A 128 -1.06 -0.94 -1.84
C THR A 128 -0.61 -2.04 -0.88
N PHE A 129 -0.02 -3.11 -1.41
CA PHE A 129 0.50 -4.21 -0.58
C PHE A 129 1.60 -3.75 0.38
N ALA A 130 2.58 -2.98 -0.10
CA ALA A 130 3.68 -2.48 0.71
C ALA A 130 3.18 -1.62 1.88
N VAL A 131 2.24 -0.69 1.65
CA VAL A 131 1.70 0.17 2.70
C VAL A 131 0.82 -0.63 3.69
N VAL A 132 0.05 -1.61 3.22
CA VAL A 132 -0.68 -2.55 4.10
C VAL A 132 0.29 -3.34 4.98
N LEU A 133 1.40 -3.82 4.41
CA LEU A 133 2.43 -4.55 5.14
C LEU A 133 3.11 -3.67 6.21
N ILE A 134 3.46 -2.42 5.88
CA ILE A 134 4.00 -1.43 6.82
C ILE A 134 3.01 -1.17 7.96
N TYR A 135 1.72 -1.00 7.64
CA TYR A 135 0.69 -0.81 8.65
C TYR A 135 0.63 -2.01 9.60
N ILE A 136 0.54 -3.23 9.06
CA ILE A 136 0.42 -4.45 9.87
C ILE A 136 1.67 -4.65 10.73
N ALA A 137 2.87 -4.50 10.16
CA ALA A 137 4.14 -4.61 10.87
C ALA A 137 4.25 -3.59 12.02
N SER A 138 3.69 -2.39 11.85
CA SER A 138 3.67 -1.37 12.90
C SER A 138 2.79 -1.71 14.11
N ARG A 139 1.87 -2.67 13.94
CA ARG A 139 0.90 -3.12 14.95
C ARG A 139 1.25 -4.48 15.52
N GLU A 140 2.16 -5.21 14.89
CA GLU A 140 2.59 -6.52 15.37
C GLU A 140 3.58 -6.45 16.51
N ARG A 141 3.60 -7.51 17.33
CA ARG A 141 4.56 -7.66 18.44
C ARG A 141 5.92 -8.16 17.94
N ILE A 142 6.58 -7.38 17.10
CA ILE A 142 7.92 -7.64 16.55
C ILE A 142 8.96 -6.67 17.11
N SER A 143 10.23 -7.04 17.05
CA SER A 143 11.31 -6.16 17.49
C SER A 143 11.42 -4.92 16.59
N ARG A 144 12.00 -3.83 17.11
CA ARG A 144 12.23 -2.61 16.33
C ARG A 144 13.07 -2.89 15.08
N GLY A 145 14.11 -3.73 15.19
CA GLY A 145 14.96 -4.12 14.07
C GLY A 145 14.19 -4.90 12.99
N GLN A 146 13.37 -5.86 13.38
CA GLN A 146 12.51 -6.60 12.44
C GLN A 146 11.55 -5.66 11.70
N ARG A 147 10.95 -4.71 12.41
CA ARG A 147 10.07 -3.71 11.80
C ARG A 147 10.80 -2.85 10.76
N TRP A 148 12.00 -2.37 11.09
CA TRP A 148 12.81 -1.60 10.13
C TRP A 148 13.10 -2.40 8.86
N ILE A 149 13.43 -3.69 9.00
CA ILE A 149 13.67 -4.57 7.86
C ILE A 149 12.41 -4.72 7.00
N VAL A 150 11.25 -4.97 7.62
CA VAL A 150 9.98 -5.09 6.88
C VAL A 150 9.63 -3.80 6.15
N ASP A 151 9.74 -2.65 6.84
CA ASP A 151 9.46 -1.34 6.25
C ASP A 151 10.41 -1.05 5.07
N ALA A 152 11.71 -1.33 5.23
CA ALA A 152 12.70 -1.15 4.16
C ALA A 152 12.43 -2.06 2.96
N LEU A 153 12.10 -3.34 3.18
CA LEU A 153 11.77 -4.28 2.10
C LEU A 153 10.49 -3.89 1.37
N ALA A 154 9.47 -3.42 2.10
CA ALA A 154 8.21 -2.94 1.52
C ALA A 154 8.44 -1.70 0.62
N ILE A 155 9.21 -0.73 1.12
CA ILE A 155 9.58 0.47 0.36
C ILE A 155 10.42 0.09 -0.88
N PHE A 156 11.42 -0.76 -0.69
CA PHE A 156 12.25 -1.25 -1.79
C PHE A 156 11.42 -1.94 -2.88
N LEU A 157 10.49 -2.83 -2.49
CA LEU A 157 9.61 -3.54 -3.41
C LEU A 157 8.82 -2.57 -4.29
N MET A 158 8.10 -1.61 -3.69
CA MET A 158 7.27 -0.69 -4.47
C MET A 158 8.12 0.19 -5.41
N LEU A 159 9.27 0.69 -4.94
CA LEU A 159 10.17 1.51 -5.75
C LEU A 159 10.80 0.71 -6.89
N ALA A 160 11.26 -0.51 -6.62
CA ALA A 160 11.84 -1.40 -7.61
C ALA A 160 10.82 -1.79 -8.70
N VAL A 161 9.57 -2.07 -8.31
CA VAL A 161 8.48 -2.31 -9.26
C VAL A 161 8.24 -1.08 -10.12
N GLY A 162 8.11 0.11 -9.53
CA GLY A 162 7.88 1.35 -10.27
C GLY A 162 9.00 1.64 -11.27
N TRP A 163 10.25 1.55 -10.83
CA TRP A 163 11.43 1.68 -11.68
C TRP A 163 11.42 0.68 -12.84
N ALA A 164 11.11 -0.59 -12.56
CA ALA A 164 11.02 -1.63 -13.59
C ALA A 164 9.95 -1.32 -14.65
N ARG A 165 8.84 -0.65 -14.30
CA ARG A 165 7.80 -0.26 -15.28
C ARG A 165 8.30 0.79 -16.27
N VAL A 166 9.19 1.69 -15.83
CA VAL A 166 9.82 2.69 -16.71
C VAL A 166 10.91 2.05 -17.55
N MET A 167 11.81 1.26 -16.94
CA MET A 167 12.90 0.55 -17.64
C MET A 167 12.40 -0.36 -18.76
N ARG A 168 11.22 -0.95 -18.58
CA ARG A 168 10.61 -1.83 -19.57
C ARG A 168 9.81 -1.08 -20.64
N HIS A 169 9.91 0.24 -20.68
CA HIS A 169 9.16 1.14 -21.56
C HIS A 169 7.64 0.93 -21.49
N ALA A 170 7.16 0.37 -20.38
CA ALA A 170 5.76 -0.02 -20.25
C ALA A 170 4.87 1.14 -19.79
N HIS A 171 5.46 2.15 -19.16
CA HIS A 171 4.75 3.28 -18.56
C HIS A 171 5.62 4.53 -18.57
N TRP A 172 4.97 5.68 -18.63
CA TRP A 172 5.60 6.97 -18.35
C TRP A 172 5.88 7.11 -16.84
N PRO A 173 6.89 7.88 -16.42
CA PRO A 173 7.17 8.16 -15.01
C PRO A 173 5.95 8.64 -14.21
N SER A 174 5.10 9.48 -14.80
CA SER A 174 3.86 9.95 -14.15
C SER A 174 2.78 8.88 -14.04
N ASP A 175 2.73 7.87 -14.93
CA ASP A 175 1.86 6.70 -14.72
C ASP A 175 2.28 5.94 -13.45
N VAL A 176 3.60 5.82 -13.24
CA VAL A 176 4.20 5.15 -12.08
C VAL A 176 3.93 5.98 -10.82
N LEU A 177 4.13 7.30 -10.87
CA LEU A 177 3.80 8.21 -9.77
C LEU A 177 2.31 8.15 -9.42
N GLY A 178 1.42 8.14 -10.42
CA GLY A 178 -0.01 7.95 -10.21
C GLY A 178 -0.32 6.62 -9.55
N GLY A 179 0.40 5.55 -9.90
CA GLY A 179 0.29 4.26 -9.25
C GLY A 179 0.74 4.27 -7.78
N PHE A 180 1.83 4.98 -7.46
CA PHE A 180 2.26 5.18 -6.07
C PHE A 180 1.21 5.93 -5.26
N LEU A 181 0.74 7.07 -5.77
CA LEU A 181 -0.24 7.91 -5.08
C LEU A 181 -1.57 7.18 -4.85
N LEU A 182 -2.07 6.46 -5.86
CA LEU A 182 -3.30 5.67 -5.73
C LEU A 182 -3.14 4.53 -4.73
N GLY A 183 -2.04 3.78 -4.79
CA GLY A 183 -1.78 2.67 -3.87
C GLY A 183 -1.64 3.14 -2.42
N ILE A 184 -0.89 4.23 -2.19
CA ILE A 184 -0.76 4.86 -0.87
C ILE A 184 -2.12 5.35 -0.38
N GLY A 185 -2.88 6.07 -1.21
CA GLY A 185 -4.19 6.62 -0.84
C GLY A 185 -5.17 5.53 -0.42
N CYS A 186 -5.31 4.48 -1.23
CA CYS A 186 -6.19 3.34 -0.92
C CYS A 186 -5.78 2.63 0.37
N ALA A 187 -4.50 2.28 0.52
CA ALA A 187 -4.01 1.61 1.72
C ALA A 187 -4.11 2.49 2.97
N ALA A 188 -3.88 3.81 2.84
CA ALA A 188 -4.05 4.76 3.92
C ALA A 188 -5.52 4.93 4.34
N ALA A 189 -6.47 4.87 3.40
CA ALA A 189 -7.90 4.85 3.71
C ALA A 189 -8.27 3.60 4.53
N ALA A 190 -7.76 2.43 4.13
CA ALA A 190 -7.95 1.18 4.87
C ALA A 190 -7.32 1.23 6.28
N ALA A 191 -6.09 1.76 6.39
CA ALA A 191 -5.39 1.95 7.65
C ALA A 191 -6.09 2.97 8.57
N TRP A 192 -6.64 4.04 8.01
CA TRP A 192 -7.45 5.02 8.72
C TRP A 192 -8.71 4.34 9.27
N TRP A 193 -9.44 3.58 8.43
CA TRP A 193 -10.63 2.84 8.86
C TRP A 193 -10.31 1.85 9.99
N ALA A 194 -9.28 1.02 9.81
CA ALA A 194 -8.86 0.03 10.79
C ALA A 194 -8.39 0.67 12.11
N SER A 195 -7.72 1.83 12.04
CA SER A 195 -7.31 2.58 13.23
C SER A 195 -8.49 3.23 13.96
N SER A 196 -9.59 3.52 13.25
CA SER A 196 -10.80 4.16 13.80
C SER A 196 -11.76 3.15 14.45
N HIS A 197 -11.65 1.87 14.07
CA HIS A 197 -12.51 0.79 14.59
C HIS A 197 -11.67 -0.34 15.22
N PRO A 198 -11.05 -0.12 16.38
CA PRO A 198 -10.39 -1.21 17.11
C PRO A 198 -11.45 -2.25 17.49
N GLN A 199 -11.26 -3.52 17.13
CA GLN A 199 -12.13 -4.58 17.64
C GLN A 199 -11.95 -4.70 19.16
N ALA A 200 -13.06 -4.78 19.89
CA ALA A 200 -13.10 -5.02 21.33
C ALA A 200 -12.33 -6.31 21.68
N ALA A 201 -11.71 -6.34 22.87
CA ALA A 201 -11.09 -7.56 23.36
C ALA A 201 -12.15 -8.68 23.42
N PRO A 202 -11.76 -9.96 23.18
CA PRO A 202 -12.67 -11.08 23.32
C PRO A 202 -13.36 -11.04 24.69
N GLU A 203 -14.67 -11.25 24.72
CA GLU A 203 -15.52 -11.19 25.92
C GLU A 203 -14.99 -12.10 27.07
N SER A 204 -14.30 -13.19 26.70
CA SER A 204 -13.61 -14.08 27.63
C SER A 204 -12.47 -13.41 28.41
N GLN A 205 -11.73 -12.47 27.82
CA GLN A 205 -10.72 -11.69 28.55
C GLN A 205 -11.34 -10.68 29.50
N CYS A 206 -12.50 -10.10 29.14
CA CYS A 206 -13.20 -9.16 29.99
C CYS A 206 -13.82 -9.83 31.22
N LEU A 207 -14.32 -11.06 31.07
CA LEU A 207 -14.84 -11.88 32.18
C LEU A 207 -13.72 -12.31 33.14
N VAL A 208 -12.58 -12.76 32.61
CA VAL A 208 -11.41 -13.16 33.42
C VAL A 208 -10.83 -11.97 34.20
N ASP A 209 -10.74 -10.79 33.58
CA ASP A 209 -10.29 -9.57 34.27
C ASP A 209 -11.31 -9.09 35.33
N SER A 210 -12.61 -9.27 35.08
CA SER A 210 -13.68 -9.03 36.06
C SER A 210 -13.56 -9.97 37.26
N GLU A 211 -13.34 -11.26 37.04
CA GLU A 211 -13.19 -12.24 38.12
C GLU A 211 -11.92 -12.02 38.92
N ARG A 212 -10.79 -11.74 38.26
CA ARG A 212 -9.54 -11.36 38.94
C ARG A 212 -9.70 -10.10 39.79
N SER A 213 -10.40 -9.10 39.27
CA SER A 213 -10.65 -7.86 40.01
C SER A 213 -11.55 -8.09 41.22
N ARG A 214 -12.53 -9.01 41.15
CA ARG A 214 -13.36 -9.40 42.31
C ARG A 214 -12.58 -10.18 43.36
N LEU A 215 -11.69 -11.08 42.94
CA LEU A 215 -10.86 -11.89 43.85
C LEU A 215 -9.77 -11.07 44.58
N MET A 216 -9.37 -9.91 44.04
CA MET A 216 -8.38 -9.03 44.66
C MET A 216 -8.99 -7.93 45.56
N MET A 217 -10.31 -7.82 45.66
CA MET A 217 -10.95 -6.90 46.60
C MET A 217 -10.89 -7.50 48.01
N PRO A 218 -10.32 -6.80 49.01
CA PRO A 218 -10.38 -7.26 50.40
C PRO A 218 -11.85 -7.32 50.82
N THR A 219 -12.30 -8.46 51.32
CA THR A 219 -13.59 -8.61 51.98
C THR A 219 -13.61 -7.70 53.21
N THR A 220 -14.14 -6.49 53.07
CA THR A 220 -14.43 -5.64 54.22
C THR A 220 -15.60 -6.28 54.96
N SER A 221 -15.30 -7.13 55.95
CA SER A 221 -16.28 -7.61 56.91
C SER A 221 -16.78 -6.41 57.70
N ARG A 222 -18.02 -5.98 57.45
CA ARG A 222 -18.73 -5.05 58.32
C ARG A 222 -19.09 -5.79 59.61
N SER A 223 -18.43 -5.43 60.71
CA SER A 223 -18.85 -5.68 62.09
C SER A 223 -19.95 -4.70 62.49
#